data_AF-A0A9D3Q5A4-F1
#
_entry.id   AF-A0A9D3Q5A4-F1
#
_cell.length_a   1.000
_cell.length_b   1.000
_cell.length_c   1.000
_cell.angle_alpha   90.00
_cell.angle_beta   90.00
_cell.angle_gamma   90.00
#
_symmetry.space_group_name_H-M   'P 1'
#
loop_
_entity.id
_entity.type
_entity.pdbx_description
1 polymer ?
#
loop_
_entity_poly.entity_id
_entity_poly.type
_entity_poly.pdbx_seq_one_letter_code
_entity_poly.pdbx_strand_id
1 'polypeptide(L)'
;MEDTLTCSPATFSQVFGRQGQLMQATVQSLNSLNDQIAHFMVSRPKALDDEDDAFLPGEKETLKKSMTLMRHLLMDAQAKILKMMDDNKQLAHRIDGAIQSASQEVTNLRSELTATSRRLAELGASDPPMVENNQHNNHAYRELALWSCGQAEETDPAADV
;
A
#
# COMPACT_ATOMS: atom_id res chain seq x y z
N MET A 1 20.26 6.25 -22.02
CA MET A 1 19.69 5.17 -21.20
C MET A 1 18.57 5.82 -20.41
N GLU A 2 17.38 5.87 -21.00
CA GLU A 2 16.19 6.42 -20.36
C GLU A 2 15.55 5.26 -19.60
N ASP A 3 15.79 5.23 -18.28
CA ASP A 3 15.04 4.38 -17.37
C ASP A 3 13.65 4.98 -17.21
N THR A 4 12.80 4.78 -18.21
CA THR A 4 11.36 4.95 -18.08
C THR A 4 10.88 3.89 -17.10
N LEU A 5 10.94 4.22 -15.81
CA LEU A 5 10.33 3.46 -14.72
C LEU A 5 8.83 3.41 -14.99
N THR A 6 8.40 2.43 -15.78
CA THR A 6 7.06 1.88 -15.74
C THR A 6 6.93 1.13 -14.41
N CYS A 7 6.98 1.88 -13.31
CA CYS A 7 6.65 1.36 -12.01
C CYS A 7 5.15 1.06 -12.08
N SER A 8 4.80 -0.20 -12.30
CA SER A 8 3.45 -0.68 -12.08
C SER A 8 3.05 -0.21 -10.68
N PRO A 9 1.91 0.49 -10.49
CA PRO A 9 1.53 0.99 -9.17
C PRO A 9 1.54 -0.18 -8.19
N ALA A 10 2.43 -0.10 -7.19
CA ALA A 10 2.58 -1.17 -6.21
C ALA A 10 1.24 -1.35 -5.49
N THR A 11 0.78 -2.60 -5.41
CA THR A 11 -0.49 -2.91 -4.75
C THR A 11 -0.35 -2.71 -3.24
N PHE A 12 -1.47 -2.50 -2.53
CA PHE A 12 -1.45 -2.41 -1.08
C PHE A 12 -0.88 -3.69 -0.48
N SER A 13 -1.25 -4.87 -1.00
CA SER A 13 -0.71 -6.15 -0.56
C SER A 13 0.81 -6.25 -0.66
N GLN A 14 1.42 -5.65 -1.69
CA GLN A 14 2.88 -5.59 -1.84
C GLN A 14 3.53 -4.65 -0.82
N VAL A 15 2.94 -3.48 -0.58
CA VAL A 15 3.45 -2.51 0.41
C VAL A 15 3.37 -3.08 1.82
N PHE A 16 2.21 -3.63 2.20
CA PHE A 16 2.02 -4.28 3.49
C PHE A 16 2.83 -5.57 3.62
N GLY A 17 3.08 -6.30 2.52
CA GLY A 17 4.00 -7.43 2.50
C GLY A 17 5.42 -7.04 2.87
N ARG A 18 5.95 -5.95 2.30
CA ARG A 18 7.27 -5.40 2.66
C ARG A 18 7.29 -4.88 4.10
N GLN A 19 6.26 -4.17 4.53
CA GLN A 19 6.15 -3.70 5.91
C GLN A 19 6.13 -4.87 6.92
N GLY A 20 5.43 -5.96 6.59
CA GLY A 20 5.37 -7.16 7.41
C GLY A 20 6.75 -7.80 7.62
N GLN A 21 7.63 -7.79 6.61
CA GLN A 21 9.01 -8.28 6.75
C GLN A 21 9.80 -7.47 7.80
N LEU A 22 9.64 -6.14 7.82
CA LEU A 22 10.28 -5.31 8.83
C LEU A 22 9.72 -5.58 10.24
N MET A 23 8.39 -5.76 10.35
CA MET A 23 7.75 -6.10 11.62
C MET A 23 8.17 -7.48 12.14
N GLN A 24 8.48 -8.41 11.25
CA GLN A 24 8.97 -9.74 11.63
C GLN A 24 10.32 -9.67 12.36
N ALA A 25 11.21 -8.76 11.96
CA ALA A 25 12.47 -8.53 12.67
C ALA A 25 12.23 -8.01 14.11
N THR A 26 11.25 -7.12 14.30
CA THR A 26 10.85 -6.68 15.65
C THR A 26 10.35 -7.84 16.50
N VAL A 27 9.47 -8.69 15.96
CA VAL A 27 8.98 -9.88 16.67
C VAL A 27 10.11 -10.83 17.05
N GLN A 28 11.08 -11.05 16.15
CA GLN A 28 12.26 -11.88 16.43
C GLN A 28 13.13 -11.30 17.55
N SER A 29 13.35 -9.99 17.57
CA SER A 29 14.09 -9.34 18.66
C SER A 29 13.40 -9.50 20.01
N LEU A 30 12.06 -9.38 20.04
CA LEU A 30 11.30 -9.63 21.27
C LEU A 30 11.40 -11.11 21.70
N ASN A 31 11.39 -12.05 20.75
CA ASN A 31 11.53 -13.48 21.05
C ASN A 31 12.90 -13.79 21.64
N SER A 32 13.97 -13.27 21.02
CA SER A 32 15.33 -13.43 21.53
C SER A 32 15.48 -12.84 22.94
N LEU A 33 14.94 -11.64 23.19
CA LEU A 33 14.94 -11.05 24.53
C LEU A 33 14.19 -11.92 25.54
N ASN A 34 13.00 -12.43 25.16
CA ASN A 34 12.22 -13.31 26.00
C ASN A 34 13.03 -14.59 26.34
N ASP A 35 13.69 -15.21 25.37
CA ASP A 35 14.49 -16.42 25.59
C ASP A 35 15.70 -16.14 26.50
N GLN A 36 16.36 -14.99 26.36
CA GLN A 36 17.43 -14.57 27.26
C GLN A 36 16.94 -14.43 28.70
N ILE A 37 15.74 -13.88 28.92
CA ILE A 37 15.13 -13.78 30.25
C ILE A 37 14.78 -15.17 30.80
N ALA A 38 14.24 -16.08 29.97
CA ALA A 38 13.98 -17.46 30.37
C ALA A 38 15.26 -18.17 30.82
N HIS A 39 16.29 -18.08 30.00
CA HIS A 39 17.58 -18.70 30.28
C HIS A 39 18.16 -18.13 31.57
N PHE A 40 18.15 -16.80 31.73
CA PHE A 40 18.58 -16.15 32.96
C PHE A 40 17.82 -16.64 34.20
N MET A 41 16.49 -16.75 34.13
CA MET A 41 15.68 -17.22 35.25
C MET A 41 15.96 -18.68 35.65
N VAL A 42 16.35 -19.52 34.70
CA VAL A 42 16.65 -20.96 34.93
C VAL A 42 18.11 -21.17 35.33
N SER A 43 19.05 -20.43 34.73
CA SER A 43 20.49 -20.62 34.88
C SER A 43 21.08 -19.85 36.07
N ARG A 44 20.47 -18.73 36.46
CA ARG A 44 20.97 -17.87 37.53
C ARG A 44 20.54 -18.20 38.98
N PRO A 45 20.01 -19.39 39.33
CA PRO A 45 20.05 -19.84 40.71
C PRO A 45 21.49 -20.09 41.19
N LYS A 46 22.43 -20.52 40.32
CA LYS A 46 23.80 -20.91 40.71
C LYS A 46 24.86 -19.82 40.58
N ALA A 47 24.70 -18.84 39.69
CA ALA A 47 25.70 -17.79 39.45
C ALA A 47 25.59 -16.58 40.39
N LEU A 48 24.58 -16.57 41.27
CA LEU A 48 24.44 -15.59 42.35
C LEU A 48 24.76 -16.20 43.73
N ASP A 49 25.06 -17.50 43.79
CA ASP A 49 25.48 -18.16 45.04
C ASP A 49 26.97 -17.93 45.33
N ASP A 50 27.78 -17.56 44.32
CA ASP A 50 29.22 -17.24 44.50
C ASP A 50 29.47 -15.78 44.95
N GLU A 51 28.44 -14.93 44.89
CA GLU A 51 28.48 -13.52 45.33
C GLU A 51 27.59 -13.39 46.58
N ASP A 52 28.08 -13.92 47.71
CA ASP A 52 27.39 -14.12 49.00
C ASP A 52 26.70 -12.87 49.63
N ASP A 53 26.64 -11.72 48.96
CA ASP A 53 26.08 -10.45 49.51
C ASP A 53 25.23 -9.61 48.52
N ALA A 54 24.94 -10.08 47.29
CA ALA A 54 24.34 -9.19 46.29
C ALA A 54 22.81 -8.94 46.45
N PHE A 55 22.05 -9.88 47.02
CA PHE A 55 20.59 -9.75 47.15
C PHE A 55 20.02 -10.52 48.36
N LEU A 56 19.08 -9.90 49.08
CA LEU A 56 18.29 -10.59 50.10
C LEU A 56 17.29 -11.57 49.45
N PRO A 57 16.90 -12.67 50.12
CA PRO A 57 15.97 -13.66 49.57
C PRO A 57 14.65 -13.07 49.04
N GLY A 58 14.12 -12.02 49.69
CA GLY A 58 12.91 -11.33 49.25
C GLY A 58 13.08 -10.51 47.96
N GLU A 59 14.27 -9.98 47.71
CA GLU A 59 14.59 -9.24 46.48
C GLU A 59 14.78 -10.19 45.30
N LYS A 60 15.38 -11.37 45.53
CA LYS A 60 15.49 -12.45 44.53
C LYS A 60 14.11 -12.91 44.03
N GLU A 61 13.16 -13.11 44.93
CA GLU A 61 11.78 -13.46 44.56
C GLU A 61 11.04 -12.30 43.87
N THR A 62 11.27 -11.06 44.29
CA THR A 62 10.70 -9.87 43.64
C THR A 62 11.22 -9.71 42.21
N LEU A 63 12.53 -9.88 42.01
CA LEU A 63 13.16 -9.87 40.69
C LEU A 63 12.59 -10.98 39.80
N LYS A 64 12.44 -12.19 40.33
CA LYS A 64 11.84 -13.33 39.61
C LYS A 64 10.39 -13.04 39.17
N LYS A 65 9.58 -12.43 40.03
CA LYS A 65 8.22 -11.98 39.71
C LYS A 65 8.23 -10.90 38.63
N SER A 66 9.12 -9.91 38.73
CA SER A 66 9.27 -8.84 37.75
C SER A 66 9.67 -9.39 36.37
N MET A 67 10.65 -10.30 36.32
CA MET A 67 11.07 -10.96 35.08
C MET A 67 9.96 -11.82 34.49
N THR A 68 9.20 -12.53 35.32
CA THR A 68 8.02 -13.29 34.89
C THR A 68 7.00 -12.36 34.23
N LEU A 69 6.69 -11.22 34.85
CA LEU A 69 5.78 -10.23 34.28
C LEU A 69 6.30 -9.67 32.95
N MET A 70 7.59 -9.32 32.88
CA MET A 70 8.24 -8.83 31.66
C MET A 70 8.07 -9.82 30.50
N ARG A 71 8.24 -11.12 30.75
CA ARG A 71 8.01 -12.17 29.74
C ARG A 71 6.57 -12.18 29.21
N HIS A 72 5.58 -12.09 30.10
CA HIS A 72 4.18 -12.04 29.69
C HIS A 72 3.90 -10.82 28.82
N LEU A 73 4.41 -9.65 29.22
CA LEU A 73 4.26 -8.41 28.43
C LEU A 73 4.92 -8.53 27.04
N LEU A 74 6.10 -9.16 26.95
CA LEU A 74 6.77 -9.41 25.67
C LEU A 74 5.95 -10.36 24.78
N MET A 75 5.43 -11.45 25.33
CA MET A 75 4.58 -12.40 24.59
C MET A 75 3.27 -11.75 24.12
N ASP A 76 2.61 -10.96 24.97
CA ASP A 76 1.39 -10.23 24.61
C ASP A 76 1.66 -9.21 23.49
N ALA A 77 2.77 -8.50 23.56
CA ALA A 77 3.17 -7.55 22.53
C ALA A 77 3.42 -8.25 21.18
N GLN A 78 4.13 -9.38 21.18
CA GLN A 78 4.36 -10.19 19.99
C GLN A 78 3.05 -10.67 19.36
N ALA A 79 2.13 -11.20 20.18
CA ALA A 79 0.83 -11.68 19.71
C ALA A 79 0.02 -10.55 19.05
N LYS A 80 0.03 -9.35 19.65
CA LYS A 80 -0.64 -8.17 19.08
C LYS A 80 -0.02 -7.74 17.76
N ILE A 81 1.31 -7.71 17.66
CA ILE A 81 2.02 -7.34 16.43
C ILE A 81 1.71 -8.33 15.30
N LEU A 82 1.76 -9.64 15.58
CA LEU A 82 1.44 -10.67 14.60
C LEU A 82 0.00 -10.57 14.11
N LYS A 83 -0.95 -10.36 15.03
CA LYS A 83 -2.35 -10.16 14.69
C LYS A 83 -2.55 -8.93 13.80
N MET A 84 -1.97 -7.79 14.18
CA MET A 84 -2.06 -6.56 13.39
C MET A 84 -1.46 -6.74 11.98
N MET A 85 -0.36 -7.49 11.87
CA MET A 85 0.28 -7.76 10.59
C MET A 85 -0.63 -8.61 9.68
N ASP A 86 -1.32 -9.61 10.24
CA ASP A 86 -2.27 -10.43 9.48
C ASP A 86 -3.53 -9.62 9.10
N ASP A 87 -4.09 -8.85 10.04
CA ASP A 87 -5.24 -7.97 9.79
C ASP A 87 -4.94 -6.98 8.65
N ASN A 88 -3.77 -6.34 8.69
CA ASN A 88 -3.33 -5.41 7.64
C ASN A 88 -3.08 -6.12 6.31
N LYS A 89 -2.54 -7.34 6.33
CA LYS A 89 -2.37 -8.14 5.11
C LYS A 89 -3.73 -8.43 4.47
N GLN A 90 -4.72 -8.86 5.24
CA GLN A 90 -6.07 -9.12 4.73
C GLN A 90 -6.73 -7.84 4.20
N LEU A 91 -6.62 -6.74 4.96
CA LEU A 91 -7.14 -5.43 4.54
C LEU A 91 -6.54 -4.99 3.20
N ALA A 92 -5.23 -5.14 3.03
CA ALA A 92 -4.53 -4.78 1.82
C ALA A 92 -5.04 -5.56 0.59
N HIS A 93 -5.24 -6.87 0.71
CA HIS A 93 -5.82 -7.69 -0.37
C HIS A 93 -7.24 -7.25 -0.72
N ARG A 94 -8.05 -6.88 0.28
CA ARG A 94 -9.41 -6.38 0.05
C ARG A 94 -9.41 -5.05 -0.70
N ILE A 95 -8.51 -4.13 -0.35
CA ILE A 95 -8.36 -2.85 -1.06
C ILE A 95 -7.96 -3.09 -2.50
N ASP A 96 -6.98 -3.97 -2.75
CA ASP A 96 -6.54 -4.30 -4.11
C ASP A 96 -7.69 -4.88 -4.95
N GLY A 97 -8.48 -5.79 -4.38
CA GLY A 97 -9.66 -6.35 -5.05
C GLY A 97 -10.75 -5.31 -5.34
N ALA A 98 -10.98 -4.37 -4.42
CA ALA A 98 -11.94 -3.28 -4.60
C ALA A 98 -11.50 -2.32 -5.71
N ILE A 99 -10.20 -1.96 -5.76
CA ILE A 99 -9.63 -1.12 -6.81
C ILE A 99 -9.75 -1.79 -8.18
N GLN A 100 -9.43 -3.09 -8.26
CA GLN A 100 -9.57 -3.86 -9.50
C GLN A 100 -11.02 -3.90 -9.97
N SER A 101 -11.96 -4.16 -9.04
CA SER A 101 -13.40 -4.20 -9.34
C SER A 101 -13.90 -2.85 -9.86
N ALA A 102 -13.54 -1.75 -9.21
CA ALA A 102 -13.89 -0.40 -9.66
C ALA A 102 -13.28 -0.07 -11.03
N SER A 103 -12.03 -0.46 -11.27
CA SER A 103 -11.36 -0.26 -12.56
C SER A 103 -12.06 -1.02 -13.69
N GLN A 104 -12.54 -2.24 -13.40
CA GLN A 104 -13.33 -3.02 -14.34
C GLN A 104 -14.68 -2.36 -14.62
N GLU A 105 -15.38 -1.86 -13.60
CA GLU A 105 -16.65 -1.14 -13.76
C GLU A 105 -16.50 0.10 -14.66
N VAL A 106 -15.45 0.91 -14.45
CA VAL A 106 -15.14 2.05 -15.33
C VAL A 106 -14.88 1.61 -16.76
N THR A 107 -14.18 0.50 -16.96
CA THR A 107 -13.93 -0.06 -18.30
C THR A 107 -15.24 -0.48 -18.97
N ASN A 108 -16.13 -1.13 -18.24
CA ASN A 108 -17.46 -1.51 -18.71
C ASN A 108 -18.28 -0.27 -19.11
N LEU A 109 -18.37 0.72 -18.24
CA LEU A 109 -19.08 1.99 -18.51
C LEU A 109 -18.52 2.70 -19.76
N ARG A 110 -17.20 2.75 -19.93
CA ARG A 110 -16.56 3.32 -21.14
C ARG A 110 -16.95 2.57 -22.41
N SER A 111 -17.03 1.24 -22.34
CA SER A 111 -17.44 0.41 -23.47
C SER A 111 -18.92 0.62 -23.83
N GLU A 112 -19.81 0.73 -22.83
CA GLU A 112 -21.23 1.01 -23.01
C GLU A 112 -21.46 2.40 -23.59
N LEU A 113 -20.72 3.40 -23.10
CA LEU A 113 -20.77 4.76 -23.62
C LEU A 113 -20.29 4.81 -25.08
N THR A 114 -19.21 4.09 -25.42
CA THR A 114 -18.69 4.00 -26.79
C THR A 114 -19.70 3.32 -27.72
N ALA A 115 -20.34 2.24 -27.27
CA ALA A 115 -21.40 1.58 -28.02
C ALA A 115 -22.61 2.50 -28.23
N THR A 116 -23.00 3.28 -27.21
CA THR A 116 -24.08 4.25 -27.29
C THR A 116 -23.74 5.39 -28.25
N SER A 117 -22.55 5.97 -28.13
CA SER A 117 -22.04 7.03 -29.02
C SER A 117 -22.04 6.61 -30.49
N ARG A 118 -21.62 5.37 -30.79
CA ARG A 118 -21.69 4.80 -32.14
C ARG A 118 -23.12 4.73 -32.67
N ARG A 119 -24.05 4.21 -31.86
CA ARG A 119 -25.48 4.12 -32.25
C ARG A 119 -26.08 5.51 -32.50
N LEU A 120 -25.72 6.51 -31.70
CA LEU A 120 -26.16 7.90 -31.92
C LEU A 120 -25.62 8.48 -33.23
N ALA A 121 -24.36 8.21 -33.56
CA ALA A 121 -23.77 8.63 -34.83
C ALA A 121 -24.46 7.99 -36.04
N GLU A 122 -24.84 6.72 -35.94
CA GLU A 122 -25.61 6.01 -36.98
C GLU A 122 -27.01 6.61 -37.20
N LEU A 123 -27.69 7.01 -36.12
CA LEU A 123 -29.01 7.68 -36.19
C LEU A 123 -28.93 9.12 -36.75
N GLY A 124 -27.83 9.83 -36.49
CA GLY A 124 -27.59 11.16 -37.05
C GLY A 124 -27.17 11.15 -38.52
N ALA A 125 -26.67 10.03 -39.05
CA ALA A 125 -26.28 9.86 -40.45
C ALA A 125 -27.47 9.54 -41.39
N SER A 126 -28.68 9.35 -40.85
CA SER A 126 -29.90 9.09 -41.63
C SER A 126 -30.62 10.32 -42.17
N ASP A 127 -30.11 11.54 -41.92
CA ASP A 127 -30.61 12.74 -42.60
C ASP A 127 -29.97 12.89 -44.00
N PRO A 128 -30.75 13.21 -45.07
CA PRO A 128 -30.20 13.40 -46.41
C PRO A 128 -29.20 14.58 -46.43
N PRO A 129 -28.22 14.60 -47.35
CA PRO A 129 -27.18 15.61 -47.35
C PRO A 129 -27.77 16.97 -47.72
N MET A 130 -28.09 17.79 -46.71
CA MET A 130 -28.20 19.23 -46.91
C MET A 130 -26.78 19.78 -46.99
N VAL A 131 -26.41 20.17 -48.21
CA VAL A 131 -25.15 20.83 -48.53
C VAL A 131 -25.13 22.20 -47.84
N GLU A 132 -24.50 22.32 -46.66
CA GLU A 132 -24.28 23.63 -46.07
C GLU A 132 -22.89 23.76 -45.42
N ASN A 133 -21.97 24.27 -46.24
CA ASN A 133 -20.82 25.13 -45.94
C ASN A 133 -20.24 25.10 -44.49
N ASN A 134 -19.42 24.10 -44.15
CA ASN A 134 -18.85 23.95 -42.80
C ASN A 134 -17.31 23.80 -42.77
N GLN A 135 -16.60 24.78 -43.33
CA GLN A 135 -15.12 24.83 -43.29
C GLN A 135 -14.55 25.13 -41.90
N HIS A 136 -15.33 25.65 -40.95
CA HIS A 136 -14.85 26.02 -39.60
C HIS A 136 -14.81 24.85 -38.60
N ASN A 137 -15.64 23.81 -38.78
CA ASN A 137 -15.74 22.70 -37.83
C ASN A 137 -14.56 21.72 -37.92
N ASN A 138 -13.90 21.62 -39.08
CA ASN A 138 -12.74 20.73 -39.27
C ASN A 138 -11.50 21.16 -38.45
N HIS A 139 -11.40 22.43 -38.06
CA HIS A 139 -10.29 22.94 -37.27
C HIS A 139 -10.36 22.48 -35.81
N ALA A 140 -11.56 22.50 -35.22
CA ALA A 140 -11.79 22.12 -33.82
C ALA A 140 -11.55 20.61 -33.57
N TYR A 141 -11.90 19.75 -34.53
CA TYR A 141 -11.62 18.31 -34.43
C TYR A 141 -10.13 17.98 -34.55
N ARG A 142 -9.35 18.77 -35.32
CA ARG A 142 -7.88 18.61 -35.36
C ARG A 142 -7.23 19.01 -34.04
N GLU A 143 -7.72 20.05 -33.39
CA GLU A 143 -7.20 20.52 -32.11
C GLU A 143 -7.44 19.52 -30.97
N LEU A 144 -8.66 18.95 -30.90
CA LEU A 144 -9.00 17.88 -29.95
C LEU A 144 -8.18 16.59 -30.18
N ALA A 145 -7.90 16.25 -31.44
CA ALA A 145 -7.06 15.11 -31.77
C ALA A 145 -5.59 15.32 -31.36
N LEU A 146 -5.07 16.56 -31.45
CA LEU A 146 -3.71 16.91 -31.00
C LEU A 146 -3.57 16.86 -29.47
N TRP A 147 -4.58 17.34 -28.74
CA TRP A 147 -4.65 17.19 -27.27
C TRP A 147 -4.71 15.72 -26.85
N SER A 148 -5.45 14.88 -27.58
CA SER A 148 -5.52 13.43 -27.30
C SER A 148 -4.20 12.70 -27.61
N CYS A 149 -3.30 13.28 -28.40
CA CYS A 149 -1.99 12.72 -28.74
C CYS A 149 -0.83 13.34 -27.93
N GLY A 150 -1.12 14.27 -27.02
CA GLY A 150 -0.14 14.85 -26.09
C GLY A 150 0.92 15.77 -26.70
N GLN A 151 0.69 16.30 -27.91
CA GLN A 151 1.58 17.27 -28.56
C GLN A 151 0.92 18.66 -28.62
N ALA A 152 0.87 19.36 -27.49
CA ALA A 152 0.61 20.80 -27.48
C ALA A 152 1.94 21.50 -27.18
N GLU A 153 2.57 22.04 -28.22
CA GLU A 153 3.70 22.95 -28.08
C GLU A 153 3.16 24.28 -27.55
N GLU A 154 3.62 24.68 -26.36
CA GLU A 154 3.16 25.85 -25.62
C GLU A 154 3.67 27.11 -26.36
N THR A 155 2.81 27.74 -27.17
CA THR A 155 3.13 29.03 -27.79
C THR A 155 2.84 30.15 -26.79
N ASP A 156 3.90 30.68 -26.20
CA ASP A 156 3.93 31.84 -25.30
C ASP A 156 3.54 33.14 -26.05
N PRO A 157 2.44 33.83 -25.73
CA PRO A 157 2.07 35.07 -26.36
C PRO A 157 2.61 36.26 -25.53
N ALA A 158 3.91 36.51 -25.61
CA ALA A 158 4.51 37.71 -25.03
C ALA A 158 5.69 38.23 -25.86
N ALA A 159 5.41 38.74 -27.07
CA ALA A 159 6.29 39.66 -27.78
C ALA A 159 5.51 40.43 -28.86
N ASP A 160 4.73 41.44 -28.46
CA ASP A 160 4.57 42.66 -29.24
C ASP A 160 3.86 43.74 -28.39
N VAL A 161 4.65 44.74 -27.96
CA VAL A 161 4.40 46.20 -27.81
C VAL A 161 5.47 46.78 -26.89
#